data_AF-A0A662GHG7-F1
#
_entry.id   AF-A0A662GHG7-F1
#
_cell.length_a   1.000
_cell.length_b   1.000
_cell.length_c   1.000
_cell.angle_alpha   90.00
_cell.angle_beta   90.00
_cell.angle_gamma   90.00
#
_symmetry.space_group_name_H-M   'P 1'
#
loop_
_entity.id
_entity.type
_entity.pdbx_description
1 polymer ?
#
loop_
_entity_poly.entity_id
_entity_poly.type
_entity_poly.pdbx_seq_one_letter_code
_entity_poly.pdbx_strand_id
1 'polypeptide(L)'
;MAAKFINREKELKALENIFDSNKFEFLVVYGRRRIGKTRLILEAVKGRDYIYYLAVERGNLERFKRTASKLVGELRYVKEDWEAYFHFLKNKII
;
A
#
# COMPACT_ATOMS: atom_id res chain seq x y z
N MET A 1 -18.87 15.32 0.12
CA MET A 1 -17.94 15.48 1.27
C MET A 1 -17.64 14.10 1.84
N ALA A 2 -16.37 13.70 1.89
CA ALA A 2 -16.00 12.49 2.62
C ALA A 2 -16.18 12.76 4.13
N ALA A 3 -16.85 11.86 4.85
CA ALA A 3 -16.99 11.98 6.31
C ALA A 3 -15.61 12.09 6.98
N LYS A 4 -15.52 12.93 8.01
CA LYS A 4 -14.33 13.11 8.86
C LYS A 4 -13.92 11.75 9.45
N PHE A 5 -12.62 11.43 9.43
CA PHE A 5 -12.09 10.25 10.09
C PHE A 5 -11.97 10.54 11.60
N ILE A 6 -12.47 9.64 12.45
CA ILE A 6 -12.60 9.86 13.90
C ILE A 6 -12.04 8.63 14.62
N ASN A 7 -11.30 8.85 15.71
CA ASN A 7 -10.68 7.81 16.55
C ASN A 7 -9.57 7.02 15.79
N ARG A 8 -9.19 5.84 16.29
CA ARG A 8 -8.11 4.97 15.79
C ARG A 8 -6.70 5.53 15.98
N GLU A 9 -6.50 6.42 16.94
CA GLU A 9 -5.21 7.07 17.20
C GLU A 9 -4.09 6.06 17.49
N LYS A 10 -4.39 4.99 18.25
CA LYS A 10 -3.41 3.95 18.57
C LYS A 10 -3.01 3.15 17.32
N GLU A 11 -3.98 2.76 16.50
CA GLU A 11 -3.72 2.02 15.28
C GLU A 11 -3.00 2.88 14.24
N LEU A 12 -3.36 4.16 14.09
CA LEU A 12 -2.65 5.09 13.22
C LEU A 12 -1.19 5.27 13.66
N LYS A 13 -0.95 5.50 14.94
CA LYS A 13 0.41 5.63 15.47
C LYS A 13 1.25 4.35 15.27
N ALA A 14 0.63 3.18 15.41
CA ALA A 14 1.32 1.92 15.14
C ALA A 14 1.71 1.77 13.66
N LEU A 15 0.84 2.20 12.74
CA LEU A 15 1.11 2.21 11.31
C LEU A 15 2.21 3.21 10.94
N GLU A 16 2.18 4.42 11.49
CA GLU A 16 3.23 5.43 11.29
C GLU A 16 4.60 4.93 11.71
N ASN A 17 4.71 4.34 12.91
CA ASN A 17 5.96 3.75 13.38
C ASN A 17 6.49 2.63 12.47
N ILE A 18 5.59 1.86 11.85
CA ILE A 18 5.94 0.81 10.88
C ILE A 18 6.47 1.45 9.59
N PHE A 19 5.80 2.50 9.09
CA PHE A 19 6.21 3.20 7.86
C PHE A 19 7.54 3.93 8.01
N ASP A 20 7.88 4.37 9.22
CA ASP A 20 9.14 5.05 9.51
C ASP A 20 10.24 4.09 9.99
N SER A 21 9.99 2.78 9.92
CA SER A 21 10.93 1.73 10.30
C SER A 21 12.05 1.56 9.27
N ASN A 22 13.29 1.38 9.73
CA ASN A 22 14.46 1.17 8.86
C ASN A 22 14.69 -0.31 8.48
N LYS A 23 13.71 -1.18 8.73
CA LYS A 23 13.76 -2.60 8.37
C LYS A 23 12.55 -2.96 7.51
N PHE A 24 12.61 -4.13 6.87
CA PHE A 24 11.46 -4.67 6.15
C PHE A 24 10.32 -4.97 7.13
N GLU A 25 9.13 -4.47 6.80
CA GLU A 25 7.91 -4.68 7.57
C GLU A 25 6.85 -5.34 6.68
N PHE A 26 6.22 -6.40 7.19
CA PHE A 26 5.08 -7.03 6.53
C PHE A 26 3.89 -7.04 7.48
N LEU A 27 2.84 -6.28 7.12
CA LEU A 27 1.69 -6.07 7.96
C LEU A 27 0.44 -6.75 7.40
N VAL A 28 -0.25 -7.51 8.26
CA VAL A 28 -1.57 -8.08 7.97
C VAL A 28 -2.62 -7.38 8.84
N VAL A 29 -3.56 -6.65 8.21
CA VAL A 29 -4.67 -6.00 8.91
C VAL A 29 -5.95 -6.83 8.77
N TYR A 30 -6.42 -7.40 9.88
CA TYR A 30 -7.59 -8.27 9.93
C TYR A 30 -8.67 -7.75 10.90
N GLY A 31 -9.88 -8.33 10.83
CA GLY A 31 -11.02 -7.95 11.68
C GLY A 31 -12.36 -8.09 10.97
N ARG A 32 -13.47 -7.84 11.68
CA ARG A 32 -14.84 -8.02 11.16
C ARG A 32 -15.12 -7.20 9.89
N ARG A 33 -16.11 -7.64 9.10
CA ARG A 33 -16.57 -6.92 7.91
C ARG A 33 -17.12 -5.55 8.32
N ARG A 34 -16.83 -4.50 7.52
CA ARG A 34 -17.29 -3.12 7.72
C ARG A 34 -16.75 -2.36 8.96
N ILE A 35 -15.70 -2.84 9.62
CA ILE A 35 -15.07 -2.11 10.73
C ILE A 35 -14.14 -0.96 10.31
N GLY A 36 -14.02 -0.70 9.00
CA GLY A 36 -13.24 0.44 8.47
C GLY A 36 -11.76 0.17 8.20
N LYS A 37 -11.31 -1.09 8.14
CA LYS A 37 -9.89 -1.46 7.90
C LYS A 37 -9.27 -0.75 6.69
N THR A 38 -9.93 -0.80 5.54
CA THR A 38 -9.44 -0.13 4.32
C THR A 38 -9.35 1.38 4.51
N ARG A 39 -10.33 1.98 5.20
CA ARG A 39 -10.30 3.42 5.48
C ARG A 39 -9.17 3.79 6.45
N LEU A 40 -8.87 2.95 7.45
CA LEU A 40 -7.74 3.13 8.35
C LEU A 40 -6.41 3.16 7.59
N ILE A 41 -6.15 2.17 6.73
CA ILE A 41 -4.91 2.13 5.93
C ILE A 41 -4.82 3.34 5.00
N LEU A 42 -5.89 3.67 4.28
CA LEU A 42 -5.93 4.83 3.38
C LEU A 42 -5.76 6.16 4.11
N GLU A 43 -6.17 6.24 5.38
CA GLU A 43 -5.93 7.42 6.22
C GLU A 43 -4.46 7.49 6.65
N ALA A 44 -3.86 6.36 7.06
CA ALA A 44 -2.50 6.28 7.55
C ALA A 44 -1.43 6.58 6.49
N VAL A 45 -1.70 6.27 5.22
CA VAL A 45 -0.77 6.54 4.10
C VAL A 45 -0.98 7.92 3.47
N LYS A 46 -1.86 8.77 4.03
CA LYS A 46 -2.10 10.12 3.47
C LYS A 46 -0.83 10.96 3.48
N GLY A 47 -0.63 11.72 2.41
CA GLY A 47 0.51 12.63 2.28
C GLY A 47 1.83 11.91 1.95
N ARG A 48 1.77 10.63 1.62
CA ARG A 48 2.92 9.83 1.25
C ARG A 48 2.63 9.05 -0.06
N ASP A 49 3.66 8.64 -0.79
CA ASP A 49 3.51 7.92 -2.05
C ASP A 49 3.26 6.42 -1.82
N TYR A 50 2.11 5.90 -2.26
CA TYR A 50 1.75 4.49 -2.08
C TYR A 50 1.02 3.91 -3.29
N ILE A 51 1.07 2.58 -3.42
CA ILE A 51 0.30 1.84 -4.43
C ILE A 51 -0.86 1.13 -3.75
N TYR A 52 -2.09 1.52 -4.10
CA TYR A 52 -3.27 0.76 -3.75
C TYR A 52 -3.61 -0.23 -4.87
N TYR A 53 -3.51 -1.52 -4.56
CA TYR A 53 -3.84 -2.59 -5.50
C TYR A 53 -4.81 -3.59 -4.88
N LEU A 54 -5.94 -3.82 -5.55
CA LEU A 54 -6.90 -4.85 -5.18
C LEU A 54 -6.61 -6.12 -5.96
N ALA A 55 -6.03 -7.12 -5.28
CA ALA A 55 -5.74 -8.41 -5.89
C ALA A 55 -7.01 -9.15 -6.30
N VAL A 56 -6.92 -9.85 -7.43
CA VAL A 56 -7.97 -10.71 -7.99
C VAL A 56 -7.45 -12.15 -8.07
N GLU A 57 -8.26 -13.10 -8.56
CA GLU A 57 -7.86 -14.51 -8.59
C GLU A 57 -6.63 -14.76 -9.50
N ARG A 58 -6.51 -14.06 -10.64
CA ARG A 58 -5.48 -14.33 -11.65
C ARG A 58 -4.95 -13.05 -12.32
N GLY A 59 -3.74 -13.14 -12.86
CA GLY A 59 -3.12 -12.05 -13.63
C GLY A 59 -2.69 -10.85 -12.79
N ASN A 60 -2.42 -11.05 -11.48
CA ASN A 60 -2.07 -9.95 -10.60
C ASN A 60 -0.75 -9.27 -10.98
N LEU A 61 0.20 -10.00 -11.57
CA LEU A 61 1.52 -9.47 -11.93
C LEU A 61 1.40 -8.33 -12.96
N GLU A 62 0.75 -8.59 -14.09
CA GLU A 62 0.50 -7.62 -15.16
C GLU A 62 -0.43 -6.48 -14.69
N ARG A 63 -1.51 -6.83 -13.96
CA ARG A 63 -2.48 -5.86 -13.43
C ARG A 63 -1.84 -4.91 -12.42
N PHE A 64 -1.00 -5.42 -11.53
CA PHE A 64 -0.24 -4.63 -10.58
C PHE A 64 0.72 -3.71 -11.32
N LYS A 65 1.51 -4.22 -12.27
CA LYS A 65 2.43 -3.40 -13.08
C LYS A 65 1.70 -2.24 -13.75
N ARG A 66 0.55 -2.49 -14.38
CA ARG A 66 -0.27 -1.43 -14.99
C ARG A 66 -0.75 -0.40 -13.98
N THR A 67 -1.13 -0.82 -12.77
CA THR A 67 -1.61 0.08 -11.71
C THR A 67 -0.47 0.93 -11.16
N ALA A 68 0.63 0.28 -10.77
CA ALA A 68 1.80 0.89 -10.21
C ALA A 68 2.53 1.82 -11.20
N SER A 69 2.52 1.48 -12.49
CA SER A 69 3.10 2.31 -13.57
C SER A 69 2.38 3.64 -13.80
N LYS A 70 1.24 3.88 -13.15
CA LYS A 70 0.57 5.20 -13.15
C LYS A 70 1.23 6.17 -12.19
N LEU A 71 1.83 5.66 -11.11
CA LEU A 71 2.57 6.44 -10.12
C LEU A 71 4.07 6.45 -10.46
N VAL A 72 4.63 5.28 -10.76
CA VAL A 72 6.05 5.10 -11.07
C VAL A 72 6.21 4.63 -12.52
N GLY A 73 6.30 5.59 -13.45
CA GLY A 73 6.25 5.33 -14.89
C GLY A 73 7.31 4.36 -15.42
N GLU A 74 8.49 4.34 -14.81
CA GLU A 74 9.62 3.52 -15.23
C GLU A 74 9.42 2.02 -14.91
N LEU A 75 8.46 1.69 -14.04
CA LEU A 75 8.10 0.29 -13.75
C LEU A 75 7.66 -0.46 -15.01
N ARG A 76 7.18 0.25 -16.05
CA ARG A 76 6.83 -0.31 -17.37
C ARG A 76 7.96 -1.12 -17.99
N TYR A 77 9.21 -0.74 -17.73
CA TYR A 77 10.40 -1.38 -18.30
C TYR A 77 10.99 -2.49 -17.42
N VAL A 78 10.44 -2.69 -16.21
CA VAL A 78 10.89 -3.75 -15.30
C VAL A 78 10.32 -5.09 -15.77
N LYS A 79 11.15 -6.14 -15.70
CA LYS A 79 10.76 -7.53 -15.96
C LYS A 79 9.51 -7.88 -15.15
N GLU A 80 8.58 -8.61 -15.76
CA GLU A 80 7.36 -9.02 -15.06
C GLU A 80 7.64 -10.13 -14.05
N ASP A 81 7.93 -9.73 -12.81
CA ASP A 81 8.25 -10.61 -11.70
C ASP A 81 8.07 -9.85 -10.36
N TRP A 82 7.59 -10.52 -9.32
CA TRP A 82 7.30 -9.85 -8.04
C TRP A 82 8.54 -9.34 -7.35
N GLU A 83 9.62 -10.11 -7.36
CA GLU A 83 10.89 -9.72 -6.76
C GLU A 83 11.46 -8.52 -7.50
N ALA A 84 11.42 -8.54 -8.83
CA ALA A 84 11.84 -7.40 -9.65
C ALA A 84 11.02 -6.15 -9.35
N TYR A 85 9.69 -6.26 -9.20
CA TYR A 85 8.83 -5.12 -8.85
C TYR A 85 9.11 -4.59 -7.44
N PHE A 86 9.18 -5.45 -6.43
CA PHE A 86 9.39 -5.03 -5.06
C PHE A 86 10.77 -4.42 -4.86
N HIS A 87 11.82 -5.02 -5.46
CA HIS A 87 13.16 -4.45 -5.43
C HIS A 87 13.21 -3.07 -6.09
N PHE A 88 12.51 -2.90 -7.23
CA PHE A 88 12.45 -1.63 -7.93
C PHE A 88 11.69 -0.54 -7.15
N LEU A 89 10.63 -0.92 -6.44
CA LEU A 89 9.75 0.01 -5.72
C LEU A 89 10.25 0.39 -4.32
N LYS A 90 11.12 -0.42 -3.71
CA LYS A 90 11.63 -0.29 -2.33
C LYS A 90 11.91 1.13 -1.83
N ASN A 91 12.40 2.04 -2.68
CA ASN A 91 12.79 3.40 -2.30
C ASN A 91 11.95 4.50 -2.99
N LYS A 92 10.84 4.12 -3.63
CA LYS A 92 10.00 5.04 -4.44
C LYS A 92 8.62 5.29 -3.83
N ILE A 93 8.23 4.45 -2.90
CA ILE A 93 6.95 4.48 -2.17
C ILE A 93 7.26 4.19 -0.70
N ILE A 94 6.29 4.43 0.17
CA ILE A 94 6.37 4.12 1.61
C ILE A 94 6.60 2.64 1.84
#